data_AF-A0A2A4Q778-F1
#
_entry.id   AF-A0A2A4Q778-F1
#
_cell.length_a   1.000
_cell.length_b   1.000
_cell.length_c   1.000
_cell.angle_alpha   90.00
_cell.angle_beta   90.00
_cell.angle_gamma   90.00
#
_symmetry.space_group_name_H-M   'P 1'
#
loop_
_entity.id
_entity.type
_entity.pdbx_description
1 polymer ?
#
loop_
_entity_poly.entity_id
_entity_poly.type
_entity_poly.pdbx_seq_one_letter_code
_entity_poly.pdbx_strand_id
1 'polypeptide(L)'
;MATIRELQKQYEGLTDQHPEPRPEVDIDTACLLAFDYEYSGQDAEVVIDTDEFTAVCPWTSLPDFGTLVITYVPDKVCIELKSLKYYLLSYTGVGIVQEHAANRILNDLVEVSQPKRMTISLDYKVRGGLHTAVTARYSAD
;
A
#
# COMPACT_ATOMS: atom_id res chain seq x y z
N MET A 1 -30.02 21.61 -24.61
CA MET A 1 -28.95 20.60 -24.53
C MET A 1 -27.75 21.17 -25.28
N ALA A 2 -26.53 21.03 -24.75
CA ALA A 2 -25.33 21.52 -25.42
C ALA A 2 -25.06 20.72 -26.70
N THR A 3 -24.61 21.40 -27.75
CA THR A 3 -24.12 20.78 -28.98
C THR A 3 -22.75 20.12 -28.75
N ILE A 4 -22.37 19.20 -29.64
CA ILE A 4 -21.05 18.53 -29.57
C ILE A 4 -19.89 19.53 -29.53
N ARG A 5 -19.97 20.64 -30.28
CA ARG A 5 -18.93 21.67 -30.30
C ARG A 5 -18.85 22.47 -28.99
N GLU A 6 -20.00 22.72 -28.36
CA GLU A 6 -20.05 23.38 -27.05
C GLU A 6 -19.49 22.47 -25.96
N LEU A 7 -19.80 21.17 -26.00
CA LEU A 7 -19.23 20.17 -25.11
C LEU A 7 -17.72 20.03 -25.30
N GLN A 8 -17.22 20.04 -26.54
CA GLN A 8 -15.78 19.96 -26.81
C GLN A 8 -15.03 21.13 -26.17
N LYS A 9 -15.54 22.37 -26.30
CA LYS A 9 -14.92 23.54 -25.65
C LYS A 9 -14.93 23.45 -24.13
N GLN A 10 -16.00 22.89 -23.55
CA GLN A 10 -16.07 22.66 -22.11
C GLN A 10 -15.06 21.59 -21.67
N TYR A 11 -14.93 20.51 -22.44
CA TYR A 11 -13.98 19.42 -22.18
C TYR A 11 -12.53 19.89 -22.27
N GLU A 12 -12.16 20.63 -23.31
CA GLU A 12 -10.81 21.19 -23.48
C GLU A 12 -10.44 22.21 -22.39
N GLY A 13 -11.45 22.83 -21.76
CA GLY A 13 -11.27 23.73 -20.62
C GLY A 13 -11.14 23.02 -19.27
N LEU A 14 -11.31 21.69 -19.21
CA LEU A 14 -11.09 20.93 -17.98
C LEU A 14 -9.59 20.87 -17.68
N THR A 15 -9.19 21.49 -16.58
CA THR A 15 -7.85 21.37 -16.03
C THR A 15 -7.82 20.25 -15.01
N ASP A 16 -6.77 19.45 -15.04
CA ASP A 16 -6.55 18.37 -14.08
C ASP A 16 -6.12 18.97 -12.74
N GLN A 17 -7.10 19.31 -11.89
CA GLN A 17 -6.88 19.83 -10.55
C GLN A 17 -7.03 18.70 -9.55
N HIS A 18 -5.91 18.07 -9.21
CA HIS A 18 -5.87 17.10 -8.12
C HIS A 18 -5.60 17.81 -6.79
N PRO A 19 -6.16 17.32 -5.67
CA PRO A 19 -5.76 17.78 -4.36
C PRO A 19 -4.25 17.55 -4.16
N GLU A 20 -3.63 18.40 -3.33
CA GLU A 20 -2.25 18.22 -2.90
C GLU A 20 -2.09 16.86 -2.20
N PRO A 21 -0.97 16.14 -2.43
CA PRO A 21 -0.73 14.88 -1.76
C PRO A 21 -0.68 15.05 -0.24
N ARG A 22 -1.30 14.13 0.48
CA ARG A 22 -1.15 14.04 1.94
C ARG A 22 0.30 13.67 2.29
N PRO A 23 0.85 14.22 3.38
CA PRO A 23 2.22 13.89 3.80
C PRO A 23 2.29 12.45 4.35
N GLU A 24 3.50 11.87 4.30
CA GLU A 24 3.76 10.50 4.80
C GLU A 24 3.42 10.33 6.29
N VAL A 25 3.52 11.40 7.09
CA VAL A 25 3.19 11.39 8.53
C VAL A 25 1.71 11.05 8.81
N ASP A 26 0.84 11.16 7.81
CA ASP A 26 -0.58 10.80 7.95
C ASP A 26 -0.85 9.29 7.78
N ILE A 27 0.18 8.47 7.51
CA ILE A 27 0.06 7.01 7.54
C ILE A 27 -0.12 6.57 9.00
N ASP A 28 -1.24 5.92 9.30
CA ASP A 28 -1.63 5.56 10.67
C ASP A 28 -1.05 4.20 11.07
N THR A 29 0.23 4.18 11.47
CA THR A 29 0.85 2.96 12.02
C THR A 29 0.31 2.58 13.39
N ALA A 30 -0.23 3.54 14.14
CA ALA A 30 -0.74 3.33 15.49
C ALA A 30 -2.02 2.48 15.50
N CYS A 31 -2.74 2.39 14.38
CA CYS A 31 -3.90 1.52 14.27
C CYS A 31 -3.56 0.04 14.13
N LEU A 32 -2.31 -0.34 13.80
CA LEU A 32 -1.89 -1.73 13.62
C LEU A 32 -1.96 -2.50 14.94
N LEU A 33 -2.60 -3.67 14.89
CA LEU A 33 -2.75 -4.57 16.02
C LEU A 33 -2.20 -5.96 15.67
N ALA A 34 -1.73 -6.66 16.69
CA ALA A 34 -1.34 -8.06 16.61
C ALA A 34 -1.93 -8.84 17.79
N PHE A 35 -2.08 -10.15 17.62
CA PHE A 35 -2.61 -11.05 18.64
C PHE A 35 -1.70 -12.28 18.80
N ASP A 36 -1.73 -12.92 19.96
CA ASP A 36 -0.88 -14.06 20.27
C ASP A 36 -1.07 -15.21 19.26
N TYR A 37 0.04 -15.72 18.75
CA TYR A 37 0.07 -16.90 17.91
C TYR A 37 0.21 -18.15 18.78
N GLU A 38 -0.89 -18.90 18.93
CA GLU A 38 -0.96 -20.08 19.82
C GLU A 38 0.00 -21.22 19.43
N TYR A 39 0.56 -21.18 18.22
CA TYR A 39 1.42 -22.22 17.67
C TYR A 39 2.84 -21.73 17.35
N SER A 40 3.42 -20.83 18.16
CA SER A 40 4.75 -20.21 17.94
C SER A 40 5.93 -21.17 17.65
N GLY A 41 5.80 -22.46 17.99
CA GLY A 41 6.74 -23.52 17.59
C GLY A 41 6.59 -24.06 16.16
N GLN A 42 5.58 -23.61 15.40
CA GLN A 42 5.30 -24.04 14.03
C GLN A 42 5.55 -22.92 13.03
N ASP A 43 6.21 -23.23 11.93
CA ASP A 43 6.48 -22.28 10.85
C ASP A 43 5.33 -22.26 9.83
N ALA A 44 4.14 -21.85 10.27
CA ALA A 44 3.03 -21.62 9.35
C ALA A 44 3.32 -20.40 8.47
N GLU A 45 3.21 -20.57 7.16
CA GLU A 45 3.27 -19.46 6.21
C GLU A 45 1.88 -18.85 6.03
N VAL A 46 1.77 -17.56 6.33
CA VAL A 46 0.56 -16.78 6.17
C VAL A 46 0.71 -15.91 4.92
N VAL A 47 -0.26 -15.99 4.01
CA VAL A 47 -0.33 -15.17 2.80
C VAL A 47 -1.59 -14.33 2.85
N ILE A 48 -1.44 -13.01 2.70
CA ILE A 48 -2.52 -12.03 2.64
C ILE A 48 -2.33 -11.23 1.35
N ASP A 49 -3.38 -11.12 0.55
CA ASP A 49 -3.37 -10.33 -0.67
C ASP A 49 -4.55 -9.35 -0.75
N THR A 50 -4.34 -8.25 -1.46
CA THR A 50 -5.38 -7.27 -1.78
C THR A 50 -5.03 -6.51 -3.05
N ASP A 51 -6.03 -6.16 -3.85
CA ASP A 51 -5.95 -5.26 -5.00
C ASP A 51 -6.39 -3.82 -4.67
N GLU A 52 -6.70 -3.54 -3.40
CA GLU A 52 -7.22 -2.26 -2.93
C GLU A 52 -6.12 -1.26 -2.50
N PHE A 53 -4.83 -1.61 -2.62
CA PHE A 53 -3.76 -0.69 -2.25
C PHE A 53 -3.69 0.49 -3.23
N THR A 54 -3.70 1.70 -2.68
CA THR A 54 -3.50 2.93 -3.44
C THR A 54 -2.80 4.00 -2.63
N ALA A 55 -1.96 4.76 -3.32
CA ALA A 55 -1.37 6.01 -2.86
C ALA A 55 -1.32 6.98 -4.05
N VAL A 56 -0.74 8.18 -3.90
CA VAL A 56 -0.58 9.11 -5.02
C VAL A 56 0.87 9.40 -5.31
N CYS A 57 1.14 9.69 -6.58
CA CYS A 57 2.42 10.20 -7.03
C CYS A 57 2.73 11.54 -6.35
N PRO A 58 3.88 11.69 -5.66
CA PRO A 58 4.20 12.92 -4.92
C PRO A 58 4.38 14.16 -5.82
N TRP A 59 4.55 13.97 -7.13
CA TRP A 59 4.76 15.07 -8.08
C TRP A 59 3.52 15.47 -8.87
N THR A 60 2.58 14.54 -9.09
CA THR A 60 1.44 14.75 -9.99
C THR A 60 0.09 14.57 -9.31
N SER A 61 0.08 14.12 -8.05
CA SER A 61 -1.12 13.75 -7.27
C SER A 61 -2.03 12.69 -7.92
N LEU A 62 -1.63 12.15 -9.07
CA LEU A 62 -2.34 11.07 -9.73
C LEU A 62 -2.22 9.78 -8.89
N PRO A 63 -3.31 9.02 -8.75
CA PRO A 63 -3.30 7.79 -7.98
C PRO A 63 -2.48 6.71 -8.67
N ASP A 64 -1.66 6.03 -7.87
CA ASP A 64 -1.03 4.78 -8.22
C ASP A 64 -1.81 3.66 -7.49
N PHE A 65 -2.20 2.62 -8.23
CA PHE A 65 -2.88 1.44 -7.71
C PHE A 65 -1.96 0.24 -7.80
N GLY A 66 -2.02 -0.66 -6.83
CA GLY A 66 -1.21 -1.86 -6.83
C GLY A 66 -1.88 -3.05 -6.16
N THR A 67 -1.49 -4.24 -6.58
CA THR A 67 -1.78 -5.48 -5.87
C THR A 67 -0.68 -5.71 -4.84
N LEU A 68 -1.06 -5.74 -3.56
CA LEU A 68 -0.18 -6.02 -2.45
C LEU A 68 -0.31 -7.48 -2.04
N VAL A 69 0.82 -8.18 -1.93
CA VAL A 69 0.93 -9.51 -1.35
C VAL A 69 1.89 -9.47 -0.18
N ILE A 70 1.43 -9.92 0.98
CA ILE A 70 2.18 -10.04 2.22
C ILE A 70 2.31 -11.53 2.53
N THR A 71 3.53 -12.03 2.53
CA THR A 71 3.85 -13.40 2.94
C THR A 71 4.72 -13.36 4.17
N TYR A 72 4.30 -13.96 5.28
CA TYR A 72 5.11 -13.97 6.50
C TYR A 72 4.98 -15.26 7.29
N VAL A 73 5.99 -15.53 8.12
CA VAL A 73 5.91 -16.56 9.16
C VAL A 73 5.95 -15.87 10.52
N PRO A 74 4.87 -15.96 11.32
CA PRO A 74 4.82 -15.37 12.65
C PRO A 74 5.85 -16.01 13.57
N ASP A 75 6.38 -15.23 14.52
CA ASP A 75 7.10 -15.76 15.68
C ASP A 75 6.12 -15.96 16.85
N LYS A 76 5.77 -14.86 17.52
CA LYS A 76 4.88 -14.89 18.71
C LYS A 76 3.49 -14.34 18.45
N VAL A 77 3.32 -13.53 17.42
CA VAL A 77 2.06 -12.84 17.15
C VAL A 77 1.69 -12.89 15.67
N CYS A 78 0.39 -12.84 15.40
CA CYS A 78 -0.19 -12.68 14.08
C CYS A 78 -0.75 -11.27 13.91
N ILE A 79 -0.67 -10.73 12.70
CA ILE A 79 -1.24 -9.42 12.35
C ILE A 79 -2.78 -9.52 12.33
N GLU A 80 -3.47 -8.58 12.96
CA GLU A 80 -4.93 -8.52 12.96
C GLU A 80 -5.45 -7.88 11.66
N LEU A 81 -6.30 -8.61 10.93
CA LEU A 81 -6.64 -8.28 9.53
C LEU A 81 -7.43 -6.96 9.38
N LYS A 82 -8.29 -6.61 10.33
CA LYS A 82 -9.05 -5.35 10.28
C LYS A 82 -8.12 -4.15 10.47
N SER A 83 -7.19 -4.23 11.41
CA SER A 83 -6.18 -3.20 11.66
C SER A 83 -5.28 -2.99 10.45
N LEU A 84 -4.85 -4.08 9.80
CA LEU A 84 -4.09 -4.05 8.55
C LEU A 84 -4.87 -3.35 7.44
N LYS A 85 -6.17 -3.63 7.30
CA LYS A 85 -7.03 -2.92 6.34
C LYS A 85 -7.01 -1.40 6.57
N TYR A 86 -7.21 -0.94 7.81
CA TYR A 86 -7.22 0.50 8.11
C TYR A 86 -5.84 1.14 7.89
N TYR A 87 -4.76 0.43 8.24
CA TYR A 87 -3.40 0.85 7.94
C TYR A 87 -3.20 1.05 6.42
N LEU A 88 -3.59 0.09 5.59
CA LEU A 88 -3.49 0.21 4.13
C LEU A 88 -4.37 1.33 3.57
N LEU A 89 -5.59 1.52 4.10
CA LEU A 89 -6.45 2.64 3.72
C LEU A 89 -5.83 4.01 4.04
N SER A 90 -4.99 4.09 5.09
CA SER A 90 -4.29 5.32 5.46
C SER A 90 -3.26 5.79 4.43
N TYR A 91 -2.88 4.96 3.44
CA TYR A 91 -2.06 5.38 2.29
C TYR A 91 -2.83 6.17 1.23
N THR A 92 -4.17 6.12 1.24
CA THR A 92 -5.00 6.74 0.19
C THR A 92 -4.76 8.24 0.13
N GLY A 93 -4.25 8.75 -0.99
CA GLY A 93 -3.94 10.17 -1.14
C GLY A 93 -2.61 10.62 -0.52
N VAL A 94 -1.84 9.72 0.10
CA VAL A 94 -0.48 10.03 0.56
C VAL A 94 0.48 10.08 -0.63
N GLY A 95 1.30 11.13 -0.69
CA GLY A 95 2.34 11.29 -1.69
C GLY A 95 3.55 10.42 -1.38
N ILE A 96 3.71 9.30 -2.08
CA ILE A 96 4.79 8.34 -1.82
C ILE A 96 5.23 7.65 -3.12
N VAL A 97 6.54 7.47 -3.28
CA VAL A 97 7.09 6.72 -4.44
C VAL A 97 6.93 5.22 -4.25
N GLN A 98 6.80 4.49 -5.35
CA GLN A 98 6.40 3.08 -5.37
C GLN A 98 7.35 2.17 -4.57
N GLU A 99 8.65 2.39 -4.71
CA GLU A 99 9.70 1.64 -4.02
C GLU A 99 9.72 1.92 -2.52
N HIS A 100 9.45 3.17 -2.13
CA HIS A 100 9.38 3.58 -0.72
C HIS A 100 8.17 2.97 -0.03
N ALA A 101 7.00 2.98 -0.68
CA ALA A 101 5.78 2.38 -0.13
C ALA A 101 5.97 0.90 0.24
N ALA A 102 6.57 0.08 -0.64
CA ALA A 102 6.80 -1.33 -0.37
C ALA A 102 7.73 -1.56 0.84
N ASN A 103 8.83 -0.79 0.94
CA ASN A 103 9.76 -0.89 2.07
C ASN A 103 9.15 -0.37 3.37
N ARG A 104 8.37 0.71 3.30
CA ARG A 104 7.67 1.28 4.46
C ARG A 104 6.67 0.27 5.03
N ILE A 105 5.84 -0.33 4.18
CA ILE A 105 4.90 -1.40 4.58
C ILE A 105 5.66 -2.54 5.26
N LEU A 106 6.76 -3.01 4.68
CA LEU A 106 7.57 -4.07 5.29
C LEU A 106 8.03 -3.67 6.70
N ASN A 107 8.61 -2.48 6.84
CA ASN A 107 9.17 -2.03 8.12
C ASN A 107 8.12 -1.87 9.20
N ASP A 108 6.98 -1.25 8.89
CA ASP A 108 5.88 -1.06 9.85
C ASP A 108 5.29 -2.40 10.30
N LEU A 109 5.13 -3.36 9.37
CA LEU A 109 4.62 -4.69 9.70
C LEU A 109 5.64 -5.54 10.46
N VAL A 110 6.94 -5.40 10.17
CA VAL A 110 8.00 -6.04 10.96
C VAL A 110 8.03 -5.48 12.37
N GLU A 111 7.90 -4.17 12.54
CA GLU A 111 7.89 -3.52 13.86
C GLU A 111 6.79 -4.08 14.76
N VAL A 112 5.55 -4.19 14.25
CA VAL A 112 4.40 -4.67 15.03
C VAL A 112 4.37 -6.18 15.25
N SER A 113 4.88 -6.98 14.31
CA SER A 113 4.72 -8.45 14.34
C SER A 113 5.98 -9.24 14.69
N GLN A 114 7.18 -8.64 14.55
CA GLN A 114 8.48 -9.28 14.78
C GLN A 114 8.52 -10.72 14.19
N PRO A 115 8.23 -10.89 12.90
CA PRO A 115 8.06 -12.21 12.29
C PRO A 115 9.41 -12.94 12.20
N LYS A 116 9.42 -14.25 11.93
CA LYS A 116 10.67 -14.96 11.60
C LYS A 116 11.19 -14.54 10.24
N ARG A 117 10.27 -14.36 9.27
CA ARG A 117 10.53 -13.85 7.92
C ARG A 117 9.29 -13.20 7.35
N MET A 118 9.47 -12.21 6.50
CA MET A 118 8.40 -11.53 5.79
C MET A 118 8.85 -11.10 4.39
N THR A 119 7.96 -11.22 3.41
CA THR A 119 8.13 -10.70 2.06
C THR A 119 6.91 -9.86 1.72
N ILE A 120 7.16 -8.65 1.25
CA ILE A 120 6.16 -7.76 0.67
C ILE A 120 6.40 -7.73 -0.83
N SER A 121 5.35 -7.99 -1.62
CA SER A 121 5.34 -7.74 -3.06
C SER A 121 4.25 -6.73 -3.38
N LEU A 122 4.62 -5.61 -3.96
CA LEU A 122 3.69 -4.56 -4.38
C LEU A 122 3.80 -4.36 -5.89
N ASP A 123 2.81 -4.87 -6.61
CA ASP A 123 2.74 -4.89 -8.07
C ASP A 123 1.81 -3.78 -8.57
N TYR A 124 2.38 -2.72 -9.13
CA TYR A 124 1.64 -1.53 -9.55
C TYR A 124 1.01 -1.69 -10.94
N LYS A 125 -0.12 -1.03 -11.16
CA LYS A 125 -0.69 -0.86 -12.50
C LYS A 125 0.26 -0.05 -13.40
N VAL A 126 0.16 -0.31 -14.70
CA VAL A 126 1.03 0.30 -15.72
C VAL A 126 0.87 1.82 -15.75
N ARG A 127 2.00 2.53 -15.75
CA ARG A 127 2.08 3.99 -15.90
C ARG A 127 3.02 4.36 -17.03
N GLY A 128 2.55 5.16 -17.98
CA GLY A 128 3.36 5.57 -19.14
C GLY A 128 3.86 4.40 -20.00
N GLY A 129 3.15 3.26 -20.00
CA GLY A 129 3.57 2.04 -20.69
C GLY A 129 4.62 1.21 -19.95
N LEU A 130 5.01 1.61 -18.74
CA LEU A 130 5.96 0.87 -17.89
C LEU A 130 5.22 0.18 -16.75
N HIS A 131 5.65 -1.05 -16.47
CA HIS A 131 5.20 -1.84 -15.33
C HIS A 131 6.26 -1.83 -14.24
N THR A 132 5.84 -1.81 -12.98
CA THR A 132 6.74 -1.80 -11.83
C THR A 132 6.17 -2.71 -10.74
N ALA A 133 6.98 -3.64 -10.28
CA ALA A 133 6.69 -4.48 -9.14
C ALA A 133 7.89 -4.43 -8.18
N VAL A 134 7.61 -4.17 -6.91
CA VAL A 134 8.63 -4.01 -5.88
C VAL A 134 8.51 -5.17 -4.90
N THR A 135 9.61 -5.85 -4.64
CA THR A 135 9.67 -6.90 -3.61
C THR A 135 10.68 -6.52 -2.52
N ALA A 136 10.22 -6.42 -1.29
CA ALA A 136 11.04 -6.18 -0.10
C ALA A 136 10.99 -7.41 0.81
N ARG A 137 12.10 -7.72 1.50
CA ARG A 137 12.21 -8.92 2.35
C ARG A 137 12.87 -8.60 3.68
N TYR A 138 12.39 -9.28 4.71
CA TYR A 138 12.96 -9.32 6.05
C TYR A 138 13.14 -10.78 6.47
N SER A 139 14.24 -11.06 7.15
CA SER A 139 14.50 -12.31 7.87
C SER A 139 15.11 -11.94 9.21
N ALA A 140 14.63 -12.55 10.29
CA ALA A 140 15.35 -12.52 11.54
C ALA A 140 16.69 -13.28 11.37
N ASP A 141 17.77 -12.74 11.93
CA ASP A 141 19.08 -13.39 12.01
C ASP A 141 19.08 -14.56 13.01
#